data_AF-A0A9D8JTZ5-F1
#
_entry.id   AF-A0A9D8JTZ5-F1
#
_cell.length_a   1.000
_cell.length_b   1.000
_cell.length_c   1.000
_cell.angle_alpha   90.00
_cell.angle_beta   90.00
_cell.angle_gamma   90.00
#
_symmetry.space_group_name_H-M   'P 1'
#
loop_
_entity.id
_entity.type
_entity.pdbx_description
1 polymer ?
#
loop_
_entity_poly.entity_id
_entity_poly.type
_entity_poly.pdbx_seq_one_letter_code
_entity_poly.pdbx_strand_id
1 'polypeptide(L)'
;MGFKVAYCERDVAIYGAIFVAGLIFAAARARGYRIKPVHWIIYGIIGIGPIALDGFSQLLSQPPFHLWALRESTPLLRTLTGFLFGAMNVWLAYPYVEESFGEIKIELEAKLSRIGVLKMANDR
;
A
#
# COMPACT_ATOMS: atom_id res chain seq x y z
N MET A 1 29.80 14.27 1.89
CA MET A 1 28.70 13.71 1.07
C MET A 1 27.47 13.55 1.93
N GLY A 2 26.65 14.60 1.99
CA GLY A 2 25.58 14.78 2.99
C GLY A 2 24.18 14.80 2.39
N PHE A 3 23.77 13.72 1.74
CA PHE A 3 22.35 13.37 1.53
C PHE A 3 22.22 11.86 1.77
N LYS A 4 22.24 11.47 3.06
CA LYS A 4 22.10 10.09 3.54
C LYS A 4 20.62 9.65 3.53
N VAL A 5 20.03 9.65 2.35
CA VAL A 5 18.89 8.79 2.04
C VAL A 5 19.25 8.15 0.71
N ALA A 6 19.53 6.84 0.72
CA ALA A 6 19.70 6.09 -0.53
C ALA A 6 18.32 6.02 -1.20
N TYR A 7 17.95 7.06 -1.94
CA TYR A 7 16.75 7.08 -2.75
C TYR A 7 16.91 6.12 -3.91
N CYS A 8 16.38 4.90 -3.79
CA CYS A 8 16.18 4.05 -4.94
C CYS A 8 15.00 4.61 -5.74
N GLU A 9 15.11 4.66 -7.06
CA GLU A 9 13.97 4.95 -7.93
C GLU A 9 12.75 4.06 -7.65
N ARG A 10 12.98 2.83 -7.18
CA ARG A 10 11.94 1.90 -6.74
C ARG A 10 11.21 2.40 -5.49
N ASP A 11 11.91 2.92 -4.49
CA ASP A 11 11.30 3.38 -3.24
C ASP A 11 10.43 4.62 -3.50
N VAL A 12 10.95 5.55 -4.30
CA VAL A 12 10.19 6.73 -4.74
C VAL A 12 8.93 6.31 -5.51
N ALA A 13 9.04 5.33 -6.40
CA ALA A 13 7.90 4.80 -7.14
C ALA A 13 6.85 4.15 -6.22
N ILE A 14 7.27 3.37 -5.22
CA ILE A 14 6.37 2.73 -4.24
C ILE A 14 5.62 3.80 -3.45
N TYR A 15 6.33 4.73 -2.80
CA TYR A 15 5.69 5.76 -1.98
C TYR A 15 4.84 6.72 -2.82
N GLY A 16 5.30 7.08 -4.02
CA GLY A 16 4.53 7.88 -4.98
C GLY A 16 3.24 7.17 -5.41
N ALA A 17 3.32 5.86 -5.69
CA ALA A 17 2.14 5.07 -6.03
C ALA A 17 1.17 4.94 -4.87
N ILE A 18 1.65 4.72 -3.64
CA ILE A 18 0.80 4.68 -2.44
C ILE A 18 0.07 6.01 -2.28
N PHE A 19 0.77 7.13 -2.45
CA PHE A 19 0.18 8.46 -2.36
C PHE A 19 -0.93 8.67 -3.41
N VAL A 20 -0.63 8.43 -4.68
CA VAL A 20 -1.60 8.61 -5.79
C VAL A 20 -2.78 7.63 -5.67
N ALA A 21 -2.51 6.36 -5.42
CA ALA A 21 -3.52 5.33 -5.19
C ALA A 21 -4.42 5.68 -4.01
N GLY A 22 -3.84 6.18 -2.91
CA GLY A 22 -4.57 6.62 -1.73
C GLY A 22 -5.49 7.80 -2.03
N LEU A 23 -5.05 8.77 -2.83
CA LEU A 23 -5.90 9.87 -3.29
C LEU A 23 -7.05 9.38 -4.18
N ILE A 24 -6.77 8.45 -5.10
CA ILE A 24 -7.82 7.84 -5.95
C ILE A 24 -8.83 7.09 -5.08
N PHE A 25 -8.36 6.30 -4.12
CA PHE A 25 -9.21 5.59 -3.17
C PHE A 25 -10.09 6.56 -2.36
N ALA A 26 -9.49 7.60 -1.79
CA ALA A 26 -10.21 8.63 -1.03
C ALA A 26 -11.26 9.34 -1.89
N ALA A 27 -10.92 9.69 -3.13
CA ALA A 27 -11.84 10.33 -4.07
C ALA A 27 -13.00 9.38 -4.48
N ALA A 28 -12.72 8.10 -4.70
CA ALA A 28 -13.75 7.10 -5.01
C ALA A 28 -14.68 6.87 -3.81
N ARG A 29 -14.12 6.79 -2.60
CA ARG A 29 -14.88 6.71 -1.35
C ARG A 29 -15.78 7.94 -1.17
N ALA A 30 -15.25 9.14 -1.38
CA ALA A 30 -16.02 10.38 -1.26
C ALA A 30 -17.19 10.47 -2.26
N ARG A 31 -17.05 9.82 -3.43
CA ARG A 31 -18.13 9.67 -4.42
C ARG A 31 -19.14 8.56 -4.09
N GLY A 32 -18.97 7.85 -2.98
CA GLY A 32 -19.88 6.78 -2.53
C GLY A 32 -19.61 5.40 -3.14
N TYR A 33 -18.48 5.20 -3.83
CA TYR A 33 -18.12 3.87 -4.31
C TYR A 33 -17.66 2.97 -3.16
N ARG A 34 -18.25 1.78 -3.03
CA ARG A 34 -17.77 0.74 -2.12
C ARG A 34 -16.71 -0.12 -2.80
N ILE A 35 -15.45 0.16 -2.49
CA ILE A 35 -14.31 -0.59 -3.03
C ILE A 35 -14.10 -1.84 -2.17
N LYS A 36 -14.13 -3.01 -2.81
CA LYS A 36 -13.81 -4.28 -2.15
C LYS A 36 -12.29 -4.53 -2.21
N PRO A 37 -11.70 -5.18 -1.19
CA PRO A 37 -10.30 -5.57 -1.24
C PRO A 37 -10.06 -6.48 -2.44
N VAL A 38 -8.92 -6.26 -3.10
CA VAL A 38 -8.49 -7.11 -4.20
C VAL A 38 -8.24 -8.54 -3.68
N HIS A 39 -8.58 -9.54 -4.49
CA HIS A 39 -8.32 -10.93 -4.13
C HIS A 39 -6.82 -11.19 -3.95
N TRP A 40 -6.45 -11.93 -2.90
CA TRP A 40 -5.05 -12.16 -2.52
C TRP A 40 -4.18 -12.76 -3.64
N ILE A 41 -4.76 -13.58 -4.53
CA ILE A 41 -4.05 -14.14 -5.69
C ILE A 41 -3.67 -13.04 -6.69
N ILE A 42 -4.59 -12.11 -6.97
CA ILE A 42 -4.34 -10.99 -7.88
C ILE A 42 -3.26 -10.08 -7.30
N TYR A 43 -3.31 -9.83 -5.98
CA TYR A 43 -2.25 -9.12 -5.28
C TYR A 43 -0.89 -9.84 -5.38
N GLY A 44 -0.87 -11.16 -5.19
CA GLY A 44 0.34 -11.97 -5.32
C GLY A 44 0.92 -11.93 -6.73
N ILE A 45 0.10 -12.07 -7.76
CA ILE A 45 0.55 -12.14 -9.16
C ILE A 45 0.94 -10.76 -9.71
N ILE A 46 0.15 -9.72 -9.44
CA ILE A 46 0.31 -8.39 -10.06
C ILE A 46 1.11 -7.44 -9.17
N GLY A 47 0.90 -7.48 -7.85
CA GLY A 47 1.60 -6.64 -6.90
C GLY A 47 2.98 -7.19 -6.56
N ILE A 48 3.03 -8.42 -6.05
CA ILE A 48 4.29 -9.03 -5.57
C ILE A 48 5.10 -9.65 -6.71
N GLY A 49 4.45 -10.35 -7.65
CA GLY A 49 5.13 -11.09 -8.72
C GLY A 49 6.21 -10.29 -9.46
N PRO A 50 5.90 -9.10 -10.03
CA PRO A 50 6.86 -8.35 -10.82
C PRO A 50 8.03 -7.80 -10.01
N ILE A 51 7.77 -7.24 -8.83
CA ILE A 51 8.81 -6.68 -7.94
C ILE A 51 9.68 -7.79 -7.33
N ALA A 52 9.09 -8.95 -7.03
CA ALA A 52 9.82 -10.12 -6.57
C ALA A 52 10.73 -10.66 -7.68
N LEU A 53 10.21 -10.90 -8.88
CA LEU A 53 11.03 -11.38 -10.01
C LEU A 53 12.18 -10.41 -10.34
N ASP A 54 11.89 -9.11 -10.38
CA ASP A 54 12.92 -8.09 -10.63
C ASP A 54 13.96 -8.02 -9.49
N GLY A 55 13.50 -7.96 -8.23
CA GLY A 55 14.37 -7.90 -7.06
C GLY A 55 15.20 -9.16 -6.81
N PHE A 56 14.61 -10.35 -6.96
CA PHE A 56 15.33 -11.62 -6.84
C PHE A 56 16.37 -11.78 -7.94
N SER A 57 16.05 -11.41 -9.19
CA SER A 57 17.02 -11.50 -10.28
C SER A 57 18.23 -10.58 -10.07
N GLN A 58 18.04 -9.41 -9.45
CA GLN A 58 19.13 -8.51 -9.06
C GLN A 58 19.95 -9.07 -7.90
N LEU A 59 19.28 -9.57 -6.85
CA LEU A 59 19.94 -10.08 -5.64
C LEU A 59 20.83 -11.28 -5.94
N LEU A 60 20.36 -12.21 -6.78
CA LEU A 60 21.10 -13.42 -7.14
C LEU A 60 22.25 -13.18 -8.13
N SER A 61 22.24 -12.03 -8.81
CA SER A 61 23.30 -11.59 -9.72
C SER A 61 24.48 -10.95 -8.96
N GLN A 62 24.24 -10.43 -7.76
CA GLN A 62 25.22 -9.74 -6.93
C GLN A 62 25.97 -10.70 -5.96
N PRO A 63 27.16 -10.30 -5.45
CA PRO A 63 27.86 -11.06 -4.41
C PRO A 63 26.97 -11.20 -3.16
N PRO A 64 26.91 -12.36 -2.51
CA PRO A 64 27.79 -13.53 -2.64
C PRO A 64 27.32 -14.60 -3.63
N PHE A 65 26.16 -14.42 -4.29
CA PHE A 65 25.51 -15.50 -5.03
C PHE A 65 26.04 -15.65 -6.47
N HIS A 66 26.28 -14.54 -7.20
CA HIS A 66 26.87 -14.52 -8.56
C HIS A 66 26.34 -15.62 -9.52
N LEU A 67 25.07 -15.99 -9.40
CA LEU A 67 24.53 -17.17 -10.09
C LEU A 67 24.34 -16.92 -11.60
N TRP A 68 24.39 -15.66 -12.05
CA TRP A 68 24.07 -15.20 -13.40
C TRP A 68 24.91 -13.96 -13.73
N ALA A 69 25.00 -13.59 -15.01
CA ALA A 69 25.67 -12.36 -15.45
C ALA A 69 25.14 -11.11 -14.72
N LEU A 70 26.01 -10.11 -14.51
CA LEU A 70 25.68 -8.89 -13.79
C LEU A 70 24.51 -8.17 -14.48
N ARG A 71 23.32 -8.25 -13.89
CA ARG A 71 22.10 -7.64 -14.42
C ARG A 71 21.70 -6.45 -13.56
N GLU A 72 21.89 -5.27 -14.11
CA GLU A 72 21.27 -4.05 -13.58
C GLU A 72 19.83 -3.99 -14.12
N SER A 73 18.83 -3.76 -13.27
CA SER A 73 17.47 -3.57 -13.80
C SER A 73 17.35 -2.15 -14.31
N THR A 74 16.62 -1.99 -15.40
CA THR A 74 16.45 -0.69 -16.03
C THR A 74 15.62 0.23 -15.12
N PRO A 75 15.89 1.55 -15.14
CA PRO A 75 15.12 2.53 -14.37
C PRO A 75 13.60 2.42 -14.55
N LEU A 76 13.18 2.11 -15.78
CA LEU A 76 11.78 1.91 -16.13
C LEU A 76 11.16 0.71 -15.41
N LEU A 77 11.84 -0.44 -15.39
CA LEU A 77 11.34 -1.65 -14.73
C LEU A 77 11.24 -1.46 -13.22
N ARG A 78 12.25 -0.83 -12.61
CA ARG A 78 12.27 -0.55 -11.16
C ARG A 78 11.14 0.40 -10.75
N THR A 79 10.86 1.40 -11.58
CA THR A 79 9.74 2.33 -11.37
C THR A 79 8.39 1.64 -11.56
N LEU A 80 8.21 0.87 -12.64
CA LEU A 80 6.95 0.21 -12.95
C LEU A 80 6.58 -0.85 -11.91
N THR A 81 7.53 -1.73 -11.56
CA THR A 81 7.31 -2.79 -10.55
C THR A 81 7.08 -2.20 -9.16
N GLY A 82 7.81 -1.15 -8.79
CA GLY A 82 7.58 -0.40 -7.55
C GLY A 82 6.20 0.27 -7.51
N PHE A 83 5.80 0.90 -8.62
CA PHE A 83 4.50 1.54 -8.73
C PHE A 83 3.35 0.54 -8.60
N LEU A 84 3.40 -0.57 -9.35
CA LEU A 84 2.40 -1.63 -9.29
C LEU A 84 2.29 -2.20 -7.87
N PHE A 85 3.43 -2.49 -7.23
CA PHE A 85 3.44 -2.98 -5.86
C PHE A 85 2.79 -1.98 -4.89
N GLY A 86 3.19 -0.70 -4.94
CA GLY A 86 2.64 0.34 -4.06
C GLY A 86 1.13 0.55 -4.25
N ALA A 87 0.66 0.62 -5.50
CA ALA A 87 -0.76 0.75 -5.80
C ALA A 87 -1.55 -0.48 -5.33
N MET A 88 -1.08 -1.69 -5.61
CA MET A 88 -1.75 -2.92 -5.21
C MET A 88 -1.84 -3.08 -3.69
N ASN A 89 -0.84 -2.58 -2.94
CA ASN A 89 -0.91 -2.53 -1.47
C ASN A 89 -2.06 -1.65 -0.98
N VAL A 90 -2.26 -0.47 -1.56
CA VAL A 90 -3.37 0.42 -1.20
C VAL A 90 -4.72 -0.25 -1.51
N TRP A 91 -4.87 -0.82 -2.70
CA TRP A 91 -6.12 -1.48 -3.11
C TRP A 91 -6.44 -2.76 -2.32
N LEU A 92 -5.44 -3.40 -1.73
CA LEU A 92 -5.66 -4.50 -0.80
C LEU A 92 -5.96 -3.97 0.61
N ALA A 93 -5.09 -3.14 1.17
CA ALA A 93 -5.11 -2.79 2.59
C ALA A 93 -6.20 -1.78 2.97
N TYR A 94 -6.44 -0.75 2.15
CA TYR A 94 -7.33 0.35 2.52
C TYR A 94 -8.79 -0.11 2.71
N PRO A 95 -9.36 -0.99 1.86
CA PRO A 95 -10.69 -1.56 2.11
C PRO A 95 -10.79 -2.30 3.45
N TYR A 96 -9.79 -3.12 3.81
CA TYR A 96 -9.78 -3.82 5.09
C TYR A 96 -9.72 -2.85 6.27
N VAL A 97 -8.85 -1.84 6.16
CA VAL A 97 -8.72 -0.79 7.17
C VAL A 97 -10.03 -0.02 7.34
N GLU A 98 -10.71 0.32 6.25
CA GLU A 98 -12.02 0.98 6.28
C GLU A 98 -13.07 0.14 7.00
N GLU A 99 -13.14 -1.16 6.71
CA GLU A 99 -14.06 -2.10 7.35
C GLU A 99 -13.80 -2.17 8.87
N SER A 100 -12.55 -2.36 9.28
CA SER A 100 -12.17 -2.41 10.70
C SER A 100 -12.48 -1.11 11.44
N PHE A 101 -12.23 0.06 10.82
CA PHE A 101 -12.61 1.33 11.42
C PHE A 101 -14.13 1.52 11.54
N GLY A 102 -14.91 0.98 10.60
CA GLY A 102 -16.36 0.96 10.66
C GLY A 102 -16.87 0.18 11.89
N GLU A 103 -16.31 -1.00 12.13
CA GLU A 103 -16.65 -1.82 13.30
C GLU A 103 -16.28 -1.15 14.61
N ILE A 104 -15.06 -0.61 14.71
CA ILE A 104 -14.57 0.11 15.89
C ILE A 104 -15.47 1.31 16.18
N LYS A 105 -15.89 2.06 15.16
CA LYS A 105 -16.80 3.20 15.33
C LYS A 105 -18.12 2.78 15.97
N ILE A 106 -18.75 1.71 15.46
CA ILE A 106 -20.03 1.20 15.99
C ILE A 106 -19.87 0.75 17.45
N GLU A 107 -18.80 0.02 17.76
CA GLU A 107 -18.53 -0.43 19.13
C GLU A 107 -18.28 0.74 20.09
N LEU A 108 -17.51 1.75 19.62
CA LEU A 108 -17.18 2.93 20.41
C LEU A 108 -18.43 3.78 20.68
N GLU A 109 -19.29 3.99 19.67
CA GLU A 109 -20.57 4.70 19.82
C GLU A 109 -21.47 3.99 20.83
N ALA A 110 -21.54 2.65 20.80
CA ALA A 110 -22.31 1.88 21.76
C ALA A 110 -21.78 2.04 23.20
N LYS A 111 -20.45 2.00 23.39
CA LYS A 111 -19.81 2.19 24.71
C LYS A 111 -19.97 3.61 25.23
N LEU A 112 -19.74 4.63 24.40
CA LEU A 112 -19.91 6.03 24.78
C LEU A 112 -21.37 6.36 25.13
N SER A 113 -22.33 5.76 24.42
CA SER A 113 -23.76 5.92 24.70
C SER A 113 -24.13 5.32 26.07
N ARG A 114 -23.61 4.12 26.40
CA ARG A 114 -23.80 3.49 27.71
C ARG A 114 -23.29 4.32 28.88
N ILE A 115 -22.19 5.05 28.69
CA ILE A 115 -21.57 5.91 29.73
C ILE A 115 -22.21 7.32 29.74
N GLY A 116 -23.15 7.61 28.84
CA GLY A 116 -23.87 8.89 28.79
C GLY A 116 -23.09 10.06 28.16
N VAL A 117 -21.85 9.82 27.71
CA VAL A 117 -20.95 10.85 27.14
C VAL A 117 -21.51 11.42 25.83
N LEU A 118 -22.06 10.57 24.97
CA LEU A 118 -22.67 11.00 23.70
C LEU A 118 -23.91 11.89 23.92
N LYS A 119 -24.66 11.64 25.00
CA LYS A 119 -25.84 12.46 25.37
C LYS A 119 -25.40 13.86 25.82
N MET A 120 -24.40 13.94 26.69
CA MET A 120 -23.83 15.22 27.17
C MET A 120 -23.13 16.04 26.07
N ALA A 121 -22.62 15.39 25.03
CA ALA A 121 -22.00 16.06 23.89
C ALA A 121 -23.04 16.65 22.91
N ASN A 122 -24.22 16.03 22.80
CA ASN A 122 -25.30 16.48 21.91
C ASN A 122 -26.23 17.52 22.56
N ASP A 123 -26.22 17.63 23.89
CA ASP A 123 -26.98 18.63 24.66
C ASP A 123 -26.22 19.96 24.88
N ARG A 124 -24.99 20.08 24.34
CA ARG A 124 -24.18 21.32 24.32
C ARG A 124 -24.16 21.92 22.92
#